data_AF-A0A7X9DGG9-F1
#
_entry.id   AF-A0A7X9DGG9-F1
#
_cell.length_a   1.000
_cell.length_b   1.000
_cell.length_c   1.000
_cell.angle_alpha   90.00
_cell.angle_beta   90.00
_cell.angle_gamma   90.00
#
_symmetry.space_group_name_H-M   'P 1'
#
loop_
_entity.id
_entity.type
_entity.pdbx_description
1 polymer ?
#
loop_
_entity_poly.entity_id
_entity_poly.type
_entity_poly.pdbx_seq_one_letter_code
_entity_poly.pdbx_strand_id
1 'polypeptide(L)' 'MNQERKITFKNLLSYGVGDIFGGGSFVVINLLFIYFLTDIAKLNPALAGLVVLAGKAWDAISDPIMGYISDTTKSKYG' A
#
# COMPACT_ATOMS: atom_id res chain seq x y z
N MET A 1 18.21 23.48 -18.03
CA MET A 1 18.38 22.30 -18.89
C MET A 1 17.66 21.13 -18.23
N ASN A 2 16.37 20.94 -18.53
CA ASN A 2 15.62 19.76 -18.09
C ASN A 2 16.13 18.56 -18.89
N GLN A 3 17.03 17.78 -18.29
CA GLN A 3 17.40 16.47 -18.79
C GLN A 3 16.15 15.58 -18.63
N GLU A 4 15.44 15.30 -19.72
CA GLU A 4 14.40 14.26 -19.72
C GLU A 4 15.07 12.93 -19.36
N ARG A 5 14.99 12.53 -18.09
CA ARG A 5 15.48 11.23 -17.64
C ARG A 5 14.67 10.16 -18.37
N LYS A 6 15.25 9.58 -19.42
CA LYS A 6 14.64 8.44 -20.12
C LYS A 6 14.45 7.29 -19.15
N ILE A 7 13.20 6.96 -18.88
CA ILE A 7 12.83 5.80 -18.08
C ILE A 7 13.28 4.57 -18.85
N THR A 8 14.37 3.96 -18.39
CA THR A 8 14.93 2.75 -18.99
C THR A 8 14.17 1.54 -18.43
N PHE A 9 14.02 0.49 -19.24
CA PHE A 9 13.33 -0.76 -18.82
C PHE A 9 13.89 -1.33 -17.51
N LYS A 10 15.20 -1.18 -17.28
CA LYS A 10 15.87 -1.54 -16.02
C LYS A 10 15.31 -0.78 -14.81
N ASN A 11 15.05 0.51 -14.92
CA ASN A 11 14.50 1.32 -13.83
C ASN A 11 13.06 0.91 -13.51
N LEU A 12 12.27 0.64 -14.55
CA LEU A 12 10.89 0.15 -14.39
C LEU A 12 10.88 -1.21 -13.70
N LEU A 13 11.75 -2.13 -14.14
CA LEU A 13 11.85 -3.46 -13.55
C LEU A 13 12.35 -3.41 -12.09
N SER A 14 13.37 -2.61 -11.80
CA SER A 14 13.87 -2.42 -10.43
C SER A 14 12.81 -1.81 -9.50
N TYR A 15 12.01 -0.86 -10.00
CA TYR A 15 10.89 -0.29 -9.24
C TYR A 15 9.80 -1.33 -8.99
N GLY A 16 9.38 -2.07 -10.03
CA GLY A 16 8.35 -3.11 -9.89
C GLY A 16 8.75 -4.26 -8.97
N VAL A 17 10.03 -4.67 -8.99
CA VAL A 17 10.53 -5.68 -8.04
C VAL A 17 10.50 -5.15 -6.60
N GLY A 18 10.77 -3.87 -6.38
CA GLY A 18 10.59 -3.23 -5.07
C GLY A 18 9.13 -3.20 -4.63
N ASP A 19 8.22 -2.89 -5.55
CA ASP A 19 6.78 -2.79 -5.26
C ASP A 19 6.12 -4.14 -4.94
N ILE A 20 6.66 -5.25 -5.45
CA ILE A 20 6.22 -6.61 -5.05
C ILE A 20 6.35 -6.81 -3.53
N PHE A 21 7.37 -6.25 -2.90
CA PHE A 21 7.51 -6.31 -1.44
C PHE A 21 6.74 -5.20 -0.72
N GLY A 22 6.50 -4.07 -1.37
CA GLY A 22 5.64 -3.00 -0.86
C GLY A 22 4.17 -3.38 -0.96
N GLY A 23 3.55 -3.10 -2.12
CA GLY A 23 2.14 -3.39 -2.39
C GLY A 23 1.78 -4.88 -2.32
N GLY A 24 2.67 -5.76 -2.79
CA GLY A 24 2.38 -7.20 -2.81
C GLY A 24 2.29 -7.82 -1.41
N SER A 25 3.14 -7.41 -0.46
CA SER A 25 3.06 -7.87 0.93
C SER A 25 1.77 -7.40 1.61
N PHE A 26 1.28 -6.19 1.31
CA PHE A 26 0.00 -5.71 1.82
C PHE A 26 -1.17 -6.61 1.40
N VAL A 27 -1.19 -7.08 0.15
CA VAL A 27 -2.23 -7.99 -0.35
C VAL A 27 -2.20 -9.32 0.40
N VAL A 28 -1.01 -9.90 0.58
CA VAL A 28 -0.83 -11.18 1.30
C VAL A 28 -1.30 -11.06 2.74
N ILE A 29 -0.90 -9.99 3.44
CA ILE A 29 -1.30 -9.75 4.83
C ILE A 29 -2.82 -9.61 4.92
N ASN A 30 -3.46 -8.86 4.02
CA ASN A 30 -4.90 -8.65 4.06
C ASN A 30 -5.68 -9.97 3.85
N LEU A 31 -5.21 -10.82 2.94
CA LEU A 31 -5.79 -12.13 2.68
C LEU A 31 -5.65 -13.07 3.89
N LEU A 32 -4.48 -13.10 4.54
CA LEU A 32 -4.28 -13.92 5.73
C LEU A 32 -5.05 -13.37 6.94
N PHE A 33 -5.22 -12.05 7.02
CA PHE A 33 -5.93 -11.40 8.11
C PHE A 33 -7.43 -11.73 8.08
N ILE A 34 -8.08 -11.70 6.91
CA ILE A 34 -9.49 -12.08 6.83
C ILE A 34 -9.69 -13.56 7.16
N TYR A 35 -8.79 -14.44 6.71
CA TYR A 35 -8.78 -15.86 7.08
C TYR A 35 -8.62 -16.05 8.58
N PHE A 36 -7.70 -15.33 9.23
CA PHE A 36 -7.52 -15.37 10.67
C PHE A 36 -8.80 -14.95 11.41
N LEU A 37 -9.47 -13.88 10.95
CA LEU A 37 -10.70 -13.41 11.56
C LEU A 37 -11.85 -14.44 11.43
N THR A 38 -11.99 -15.11 10.29
CA THR A 38 -13.08 -16.07 10.07
C THR A 38 -12.81 -17.44 10.66
N ASP A 39 -11.62 -18.00 10.44
CA ASP A 39 -11.37 -19.44 10.70
C ASP A 39 -10.74 -19.68 12.07
N ILE A 40 -9.92 -18.74 12.56
CA ILE A 40 -9.24 -18.86 13.85
C ILE A 40 -10.04 -18.14 14.94
N ALA A 41 -10.39 -16.86 14.71
CA ALA A 41 -11.17 -16.07 15.65
C ALA A 41 -12.68 -16.36 15.58
N LYS A 42 -13.14 -17.17 14.60
CA LYS A 42 -14.54 -17.58 14.42
C LYS A 42 -15.51 -16.41 14.30
N LEU A 43 -15.04 -15.29 13.76
CA LEU A 43 -15.86 -14.12 13.53
C LEU A 43 -16.79 -14.37 12.34
N ASN A 44 -18.00 -13.82 12.39
CA ASN A 44 -18.90 -13.87 11.25
C ASN A 44 -18.22 -13.22 10.01
N PRO A 45 -18.21 -13.88 8.84
CA PRO A 45 -17.62 -13.32 7.62
C PRO A 45 -18.10 -11.90 7.28
N ALA A 46 -19.37 -11.58 7.58
CA ALA A 46 -19.90 -10.23 7.39
C ALA A 46 -19.19 -9.18 8.26
N LEU A 47 -18.90 -9.53 9.52
CA LEU A 47 -18.17 -8.66 10.45
C LEU A 47 -16.69 -8.58 10.08
N ALA A 48 -16.08 -9.68 9.66
CA ALA A 48 -14.68 -9.70 9.21
C ALA A 48 -14.50 -8.79 7.98
N GLY A 49 -15.44 -8.83 7.03
CA GLY A 49 -15.47 -7.92 5.89
C GLY A 49 -15.61 -6.45 6.30
N LEU A 50 -16.43 -6.14 7.31
CA LEU A 50 -16.56 -4.78 7.84
C LEU A 50 -15.27 -4.28 8.49
N VAL A 51 -14.53 -5.13 9.21
CA VAL A 51 -13.23 -4.77 9.80
C VAL A 51 -12.22 -4.42 8.70
N VAL A 52 -12.14 -5.24 7.65
CA VAL A 52 -11.26 -4.97 6.50
C VAL A 52 -11.68 -3.68 5.79
N LEU A 53 -12.98 -3.45 5.62
CA LEU A 53 -13.51 -2.23 5.00
C LEU A 53 -13.20 -0.98 5.83
N ALA A 54 -13.28 -1.06 7.16
CA ALA A 54 -12.91 0.03 8.04
C ALA A 54 -11.41 0.38 7.91
N GLY A 55 -10.54 -0.63 7.81
CA GLY A 55 -9.12 -0.43 7.52
C GLY A 55 -8.90 0.27 6.17
N LYS A 56 -9.61 -0.15 5.12
CA LYS A 56 -9.54 0.49 3.80
C LYS A 56 -10.08 1.92 3.78
N ALA A 57 -11.11 2.21 4.58
CA ALA A 57 -11.62 3.57 4.72
C ALA A 57 -10.60 4.48 5.42
N TRP A 58 -9.86 3.95 6.38
CA TRP A 58 -8.75 4.66 7.00
C TRP A 58 -7.61 4.91 6.01
N ASP A 59 -7.19 3.88 5.26
CA ASP A 59 -6.15 4.00 4.22
C ASP A 59 -6.52 5.10 3.20
N ALA A 60 -7.79 5.15 2.79
CA ALA A 60 -8.29 6.17 1.85
C ALA A 60 -8.16 7.61 2.37
N ILE A 61 -8.03 7.81 3.69
CA ILE A 61 -7.81 9.12 4.30
C ILE A 61 -6.32 9.35 4.53
N SER A 62 -5.59 8.34 5.04
CA SER A 62 -4.17 8.47 5.33
C SER A 62 -3.32 8.63 4.08
N ASP A 63 -3.68 7.98 2.98
CA ASP A 63 -2.88 7.98 1.74
C ASP A 63 -2.80 9.38 1.11
N PRO A 64 -3.91 10.15 0.95
CA PRO A 64 -3.83 11.55 0.50
C PRO A 64 -3.06 12.46 1.45
N ILE A 65 -3.19 12.26 2.77
CA ILE A 65 -2.45 13.04 3.77
C ILE A 65 -0.95 12.80 3.61
N MET A 66 -0.55 11.53 3.50
CA MET A 66 0.84 11.17 3.29
C MET A 66 1.36 11.68 1.94
N GLY A 67 0.53 11.65 0.90
CA GLY A 67 0.83 12.26 -0.39
C GLY A 67 1.12 13.77 -0.26
N TYR A 68 0.25 14.50 0.44
CA TYR A 68 0.45 15.93 0.67
C TYR A 68 1.72 16.24 1.47
N ILE A 69 2.02 15.43 2.49
CA ILE A 69 3.26 15.55 3.27
C ILE A 69 4.47 15.28 2.38
N SER A 70 4.42 14.22 1.57
CA SER A 70 5.50 13.86 0.63
C SER A 70 5.74 14.98 -0.38
N ASP A 71 4.69 15.58 -0.92
CA ASP A 71 4.79 16.66 -1.91
C ASP A 71 5.29 17.99 -1.31
N THR A 72 5.01 18.23 -0.02
CA THR A 72 5.39 19.47 0.68
C THR A 72 6.76 19.35 1.36
N THR A 73 7.28 18.13 1.54
CA THR A 73 8.61 17.92 2.15
C THR A 73 9.69 18.32 1.15
N LYS A 74 10.44 19.38 1.48
CA LYS A 74 11.68 19.76 0.78
C LYS A 74 12.87 19.38 1.66
N SER A 75 13.49 18.24 1.42
CA SER A 75 14.73 17.83 2.08
C SER A 75 15.87 17.69 1.08
N LYS A 76 17.10 17.62 1.58
CA LYS A 76 18.32 17.48 0.77
C LYS A 76 18.38 16.16 -0.02
N TYR A 77 17.59 15.16 0.35
CA TYR A 77 17.48 13.87 -0.33
C TYR A 77 16.14 13.73 -1.10
N GLY A 78 15.31 14.77 -1.08
CA GLY A 78 13.91 14.81 -1.49
C GLY A 78 13.17 15.82 -0.63
#